data_AF-A0AAD8R5C9-F1
#
_entry.id   AF-A0AAD8R5C9-F1
#
_cell.length_a   1.000
_cell.length_b   1.000
_cell.length_c   1.000
_cell.angle_alpha   90.00
_cell.angle_beta   90.00
_cell.angle_gamma   90.00
#
_symmetry.space_group_name_H-M   'P 1'
#
loop_
_entity.id
_entity.type
_entity.pdbx_description
1 polymer ?
#
loop_
_entity_poly.entity_id
_entity_poly.type
_entity_poly.pdbx_seq_one_letter_code
_entity_poly.pdbx_strand_id
1 'polypeptide(L)'
;MQEQVQCLFWMYFAMQPGKHDECMAMLYKICTKMVMDMHYEARVSCVRSRYAEKHNVRISKSQARNKHLDAWQYMQVVPQYVSSNKKCYVAMAKYWTSDEFKKKHEEGQIYRALMDSASHVQGSLPLEVARRREDAPKKLGPSGYGGIQGTAKEINSNSVPKTLKSVSIWSKGGNTGRINAISFTYYDKDNIEVNEGPWGTTDGTPNVISIGHDEYLTKLCVTTANNCVTSLTFNTSKPAVHGPMGKEPTTGDKAFTIDVDPDSIVAFFGRYDHYLRAIGAYSAPQA
;
A
#
# COMPACT_ATOMS: atom_id res chain seq x y z
N MET A 1 17.17 15.29 -23.76
CA MET A 1 16.07 14.35 -24.09
C MET A 1 14.87 14.57 -23.15
N GLN A 2 15.08 14.58 -21.83
CA GLN A 2 14.02 14.89 -20.86
C GLN A 2 13.38 16.28 -21.06
N GLU A 3 14.19 17.33 -21.25
CA GLU A 3 13.69 18.69 -21.53
C GLU A 3 12.86 18.77 -22.83
N GLN A 4 13.23 18.01 -23.86
CA GLN A 4 12.49 17.98 -25.13
C GLN A 4 11.10 17.35 -24.97
N VAL A 5 10.97 16.30 -24.16
CA VAL A 5 9.68 15.65 -23.85
C VAL A 5 8.80 16.61 -23.04
N GLN A 6 9.39 17.36 -22.10
CA GLN A 6 8.67 18.37 -21.32
C GLN A 6 8.17 19.53 -22.19
N CYS A 7 8.99 20.05 -23.10
CA CYS A 7 8.57 21.09 -24.04
C CYS A 7 7.41 20.63 -24.94
N LEU A 8 7.48 19.42 -25.50
CA LEU A 8 6.41 18.86 -26.33
C LEU A 8 5.11 18.66 -25.55
N PHE A 9 5.18 18.26 -24.28
CA PHE A 9 3.99 18.09 -23.43
C PHE A 9 3.23 19.43 -23.28
N TRP A 10 3.93 20.53 -23.01
CA TRP A 10 3.30 21.83 -22.85
C TRP A 10 2.75 22.45 -24.14
N MET A 11 3.09 21.92 -25.31
CA MET A 11 2.48 22.34 -26.58
C MET A 11 1.02 21.88 -26.73
N TYR A 12 0.61 20.84 -26.00
CA TYR A 12 -0.72 20.22 -26.13
C TYR A 12 -1.60 20.38 -24.89
N PHE A 13 -1.04 20.73 -23.73
CA PHE A 13 -1.75 20.78 -22.47
C PHE A 13 -1.62 22.15 -21.80
N ALA A 14 -2.75 22.69 -21.31
CA ALA A 14 -2.80 23.90 -20.51
C ALA A 14 -2.85 23.58 -19.02
N MET A 15 -2.13 24.35 -18.21
CA MET A 15 -2.00 24.15 -16.78
C MET A 15 -3.06 24.95 -16.01
N GLN A 16 -3.68 24.33 -14.99
CA GLN A 16 -4.59 25.06 -14.10
C GLN A 16 -3.82 26.08 -13.24
N PRO A 17 -4.36 27.30 -13.05
CA PRO A 17 -3.73 28.32 -12.19
C PRO A 17 -3.50 27.79 -10.77
N GLY A 18 -2.32 28.05 -10.21
CA GLY A 18 -1.97 27.66 -8.82
C GLY A 18 -1.50 26.21 -8.63
N LYS A 19 -1.41 25.40 -9.69
CA LYS A 19 -0.97 23.99 -9.62
C LYS A 19 0.39 23.71 -10.27
N HIS A 20 1.18 24.76 -10.51
CA HIS A 20 2.43 24.69 -11.24
C HIS A 20 3.42 23.66 -10.68
N ASP A 21 3.70 23.73 -9.38
CA ASP A 21 4.74 22.91 -8.77
C ASP A 21 4.35 21.43 -8.69
N GLU A 22 3.07 21.14 -8.40
CA GLU A 22 2.51 19.79 -8.42
C GLU A 22 2.55 19.16 -9.83
N CYS A 23 2.15 19.93 -10.85
CA CYS A 23 2.17 19.49 -12.23
C CYS A 23 3.59 19.26 -12.74
N MET A 24 4.53 20.16 -12.44
CA MET A 24 5.94 20.03 -12.85
C MET A 24 6.61 18.83 -12.17
N ALA A 25 6.31 18.58 -10.88
CA ALA A 25 6.81 17.39 -10.19
C ALA A 25 6.28 16.10 -10.81
N MET A 26 4.98 16.05 -11.15
CA MET A 26 4.38 14.90 -11.84
C MET A 26 4.99 14.70 -13.23
N LEU A 27 5.10 15.78 -14.02
CA LEU A 27 5.66 15.75 -15.36
C LEU A 27 7.11 15.26 -15.34
N TYR A 28 7.92 15.78 -14.42
CA TYR A 28 9.30 15.32 -14.23
C TYR A 28 9.36 13.82 -13.97
N LYS A 29 8.50 13.30 -13.09
CA LYS A 29 8.40 11.87 -12.78
C LYS A 29 8.03 11.03 -14.00
N ILE A 30 7.02 11.47 -14.77
CA ILE A 30 6.57 10.79 -15.99
C ILE A 30 7.68 10.79 -17.05
N CYS A 31 8.26 11.94 -17.36
CA CYS A 31 9.33 12.06 -18.35
C CYS A 31 10.54 11.21 -17.97
N THR A 32 10.94 11.21 -16.70
CA THR A 32 12.04 10.36 -16.20
C THR A 32 11.73 8.88 -16.45
N LYS A 33 10.51 8.43 -16.14
CA LYS A 33 10.09 7.06 -16.40
C LYS A 33 10.11 6.71 -17.88
N MET A 34 9.57 7.58 -18.75
CA MET A 34 9.55 7.34 -20.20
C MET A 34 10.96 7.20 -20.77
N VAL A 35 11.90 8.04 -20.35
CA VAL A 35 13.30 7.96 -20.80
C VAL A 35 13.96 6.66 -20.31
N MET A 36 13.73 6.27 -19.06
CA MET A 36 14.26 5.03 -18.50
C MET A 36 13.71 3.79 -19.22
N ASP A 37 12.41 3.77 -19.51
CA ASP A 37 11.77 2.68 -20.24
C ASP A 37 12.31 2.60 -21.68
N MET A 38 12.56 3.75 -22.32
CA MET A 38 13.19 3.82 -23.64
C MET A 38 14.62 3.26 -23.62
N HIS A 39 15.42 3.58 -22.61
CA HIS A 39 16.77 3.01 -22.44
C HIS A 39 16.71 1.50 -22.25
N TYR A 40 15.78 1.03 -21.42
CA TYR A 40 15.60 -0.40 -21.18
C TYR A 40 15.23 -1.18 -22.45
N GLU A 41 14.25 -0.67 -23.21
CA GLU A 41 13.85 -1.29 -24.49
C GLU A 41 14.97 -1.24 -25.52
N ALA A 42 15.76 -0.16 -25.56
CA ALA A 42 16.94 -0.07 -26.43
C ALA A 42 17.95 -1.18 -26.13
N ARG A 43 18.25 -1.45 -24.85
CA ARG A 43 19.13 -2.55 -24.45
C ARG A 43 18.60 -3.89 -24.96
N VAL A 44 17.35 -4.21 -24.65
CA VAL A 44 16.72 -5.49 -25.03
C VAL A 44 16.69 -5.65 -26.55
N SER A 45 16.41 -4.59 -27.29
CA SER A 45 16.45 -4.58 -28.75
C SER A 45 17.85 -4.92 -29.28
N CYS A 46 18.90 -4.27 -28.75
CA CYS A 46 20.30 -4.52 -29.14
C CYS A 46 20.70 -5.99 -28.96
N VAL A 47 20.35 -6.58 -27.80
CA VAL A 47 20.61 -8.00 -27.53
C VAL A 47 19.94 -8.87 -28.59
N ARG A 48 18.68 -8.61 -28.91
CA ARG A 48 17.95 -9.39 -29.92
C ARG A 48 18.56 -9.25 -31.31
N SER A 49 18.90 -8.04 -31.73
CA SER A 49 19.53 -7.80 -33.03
C SER A 49 20.87 -8.52 -33.14
N ARG A 50 21.72 -8.49 -32.10
CA ARG A 50 23.00 -9.20 -32.12
C ARG A 50 22.83 -10.71 -32.25
N TYR A 51 21.90 -11.30 -31.49
CA TYR A 51 21.64 -12.74 -31.58
C TYR A 51 21.07 -13.13 -32.95
N ALA A 52 20.23 -12.27 -33.54
CA ALA A 52 19.71 -12.49 -34.88
C ALA A 52 20.81 -12.35 -35.96
N GLU A 53 21.64 -11.31 -35.91
CA GLU A 53 22.62 -10.99 -36.96
C GLU A 53 23.92 -11.79 -36.88
N LYS A 54 24.42 -12.06 -35.66
CA LYS A 54 25.72 -12.72 -35.45
C LYS A 54 25.62 -14.19 -35.12
N HIS A 55 24.52 -14.62 -34.49
CA HIS A 55 24.31 -16.01 -34.12
C HIS A 55 23.22 -16.69 -34.95
N ASN A 56 22.51 -15.94 -35.81
CA ASN A 56 21.37 -16.43 -36.59
C ASN A 56 20.27 -17.09 -35.72
N VAL A 57 20.12 -16.63 -34.47
CA VAL A 57 19.14 -17.14 -33.50
C VAL A 57 18.18 -16.03 -33.10
N ARG A 58 16.87 -16.28 -33.27
CA ARG A 58 15.83 -15.35 -32.84
C ARG A 58 15.42 -15.63 -31.41
N ILE A 59 15.73 -14.70 -30.50
CA ILE A 59 15.35 -14.80 -29.09
C ILE A 59 14.16 -13.90 -28.76
N SER A 60 13.32 -14.35 -27.82
CA SER A 60 12.19 -13.58 -27.28
C SER A 60 12.69 -12.39 -26.44
N LYS A 61 11.81 -11.41 -26.18
CA LYS A 61 12.11 -10.31 -25.26
C LYS A 61 12.47 -10.83 -23.86
N SER A 62 11.75 -11.85 -23.37
CA SER A 62 12.02 -12.45 -22.05
C SER A 62 13.42 -13.04 -21.96
N GLN A 63 13.82 -13.83 -22.96
CA GLN A 63 15.18 -14.40 -23.02
C GLN A 63 16.26 -13.32 -23.14
N ALA A 64 16.02 -12.28 -23.94
CA ALA A 64 16.96 -11.18 -24.14
C ALA A 64 17.20 -10.35 -22.86
N ARG A 65 16.20 -10.23 -21.98
CA ARG A 65 16.34 -9.50 -20.70
C ARG A 65 17.42 -10.09 -19.78
N ASN A 66 17.72 -11.38 -19.93
CA ASN A 66 18.67 -12.09 -19.07
C ASN A 66 20.03 -12.32 -19.76
N LYS A 67 20.27 -11.67 -20.89
CA LYS A 67 21.57 -11.71 -21.57
C LYS A 67 22.29 -10.38 -21.38
N HIS A 68 23.61 -10.47 -21.25
CA HIS A 68 24.51 -9.33 -21.14
C HIS A 68 25.43 -9.33 -22.35
N LEU A 69 25.68 -8.14 -22.88
CA LEU A 69 26.63 -7.88 -23.94
C LEU A 69 27.73 -6.98 -23.40
N ASP A 70 28.92 -7.07 -23.99
CA ASP A 70 30.02 -6.14 -23.69
C ASP A 70 29.79 -4.79 -24.38
N ALA A 71 30.50 -3.76 -23.92
CA ALA A 71 30.35 -2.40 -24.43
C ALA A 71 30.60 -2.32 -25.94
N TRP A 72 31.62 -3.03 -26.44
CA TRP A 72 31.92 -3.09 -27.87
C TRP A 72 30.81 -3.78 -28.66
N GLN A 73 30.16 -4.79 -28.07
CA GLN A 73 29.10 -5.55 -28.73
C GLN A 73 27.86 -4.69 -28.95
N TYR A 74 27.52 -3.82 -27.99
CA TYR A 74 26.47 -2.82 -28.17
C TYR A 74 26.80 -1.84 -29.30
N MET A 75 28.06 -1.41 -29.44
CA MET A 75 28.46 -0.48 -30.51
C MET A 75 28.26 -1.04 -31.93
N GLN A 76 28.11 -2.36 -32.08
CA GLN A 76 27.85 -2.97 -33.38
C GLN A 76 26.38 -3.01 -33.78
N VAL A 77 25.46 -2.81 -32.83
CA VAL A 77 24.01 -3.00 -33.02
C VAL A 77 23.22 -1.79 -32.55
N VAL A 78 23.66 -0.59 -32.95
CA VAL A 78 23.05 0.67 -32.53
C VAL A 78 21.63 0.79 -33.11
N PRO A 79 20.58 0.96 -32.27
CA PRO A 79 19.22 1.13 -32.78
C PRO A 79 19.07 2.42 -33.59
N GLN A 80 18.36 2.34 -34.71
CA GLN A 80 18.20 3.45 -35.65
C GLN A 80 17.64 4.72 -34.98
N TYR A 81 16.69 4.59 -34.07
CA TYR A 81 16.08 5.74 -33.37
C TYR A 81 17.01 6.42 -32.34
N VAL A 82 18.12 5.78 -31.95
CA VAL A 82 19.16 6.39 -31.08
C VAL A 82 20.39 6.85 -31.89
N SER A 83 20.48 6.44 -33.16
CA SER A 83 21.63 6.70 -34.04
C SER A 83 21.98 8.18 -34.20
N SER A 84 20.97 9.07 -34.10
CA SER A 84 21.14 10.53 -34.19
C SER A 84 21.96 11.12 -33.03
N ASN A 85 22.02 10.45 -31.87
CA ASN A 85 22.78 10.92 -30.71
C ASN A 85 23.74 9.83 -30.19
N LYS A 86 24.82 9.59 -30.93
CA LYS A 86 25.85 8.59 -30.61
C LYS A 86 26.47 8.78 -29.21
N LYS A 87 26.66 10.02 -28.75
CA LYS A 87 27.22 10.30 -27.42
C LYS A 87 26.35 9.74 -26.30
N CYS A 88 25.03 9.93 -26.42
CA CYS A 88 24.05 9.38 -25.47
C CYS A 88 24.08 7.85 -25.48
N TYR A 89 24.12 7.23 -26.66
CA TYR A 89 24.18 5.76 -26.77
C TYR A 89 25.45 5.17 -26.15
N VAL A 90 26.60 5.81 -26.32
CA VAL A 90 27.85 5.38 -25.68
C VAL A 90 27.75 5.42 -24.16
N ALA A 91 27.14 6.48 -23.60
CA ALA A 91 26.91 6.57 -22.16
C ALA A 91 25.95 5.46 -21.67
N MET A 92 24.89 5.18 -22.41
CA MET A 92 23.94 4.10 -22.11
C MET A 92 24.63 2.72 -22.11
N ALA A 93 25.44 2.43 -23.14
CA ALA A 93 26.16 1.16 -23.23
C ALA A 93 27.17 0.98 -22.09
N LYS A 94 27.91 2.04 -21.72
CA LYS A 94 28.80 2.03 -20.54
C LYS A 94 28.03 1.71 -19.26
N TYR A 95 26.86 2.33 -19.07
CA TYR A 95 26.00 2.07 -17.92
C TYR A 95 25.49 0.62 -17.91
N TRP A 96 25.00 0.07 -19.03
CA TRP A 96 24.52 -1.32 -19.08
C TRP A 96 25.58 -2.37 -18.80
N THR A 97 26.86 -2.02 -18.96
CA THR A 97 28.00 -2.90 -18.66
C THR A 97 28.60 -2.67 -17.28
N SER A 98 28.17 -1.63 -16.56
CA SER A 98 28.69 -1.31 -15.24
C SER A 98 28.25 -2.35 -14.21
N ASP A 99 29.06 -2.53 -13.16
CA ASP A 99 28.71 -3.44 -12.07
C ASP A 99 27.51 -2.92 -11.25
N GLU A 100 27.32 -1.60 -11.20
CA GLU A 100 26.14 -0.98 -10.61
C GLU A 100 24.86 -1.47 -11.31
N PHE A 101 24.84 -1.50 -12.65
CA PHE A 101 23.68 -1.97 -13.40
C PHE A 101 23.46 -3.47 -13.20
N LYS A 102 24.52 -4.29 -13.22
CA LYS A 102 24.41 -5.74 -13.01
C LYS A 102 23.80 -6.04 -11.64
N LYS A 103 24.34 -5.44 -10.58
CA LYS A 103 23.84 -5.57 -9.21
C LYS A 103 22.37 -5.17 -9.12
N LYS A 104 22.01 -4.00 -9.65
CA LYS A 104 20.61 -3.52 -9.64
C LYS A 104 19.66 -4.45 -10.40
N HIS A 105 20.11 -5.01 -11.51
CA HIS A 105 19.32 -5.93 -12.33
C HIS A 105 19.12 -7.29 -11.63
N GLU A 106 20.17 -7.81 -10.99
CA GLU A 106 20.13 -9.04 -10.17
C GLU A 106 19.20 -8.87 -8.96
N GLU A 107 19.35 -7.80 -8.19
CA GLU A 107 18.47 -7.47 -7.06
C GLU A 107 17.00 -7.38 -7.51
N GLY A 108 16.73 -6.77 -8.66
CA GLY A 108 15.38 -6.71 -9.23
C GLY A 108 14.84 -8.04 -9.75
N GLN A 109 15.70 -9.00 -10.09
CA GLN A 109 15.29 -10.36 -10.42
C GLN A 109 14.97 -11.17 -9.16
N ILE A 110 15.81 -11.09 -8.14
CA ILE A 110 15.58 -11.71 -6.82
C ILE A 110 14.26 -11.19 -6.23
N TYR A 111 14.03 -9.87 -6.31
CA TYR A 111 12.78 -9.25 -5.88
C TYR A 111 11.55 -9.87 -6.55
N ARG A 112 11.58 -10.01 -7.89
CA ARG A 112 10.46 -10.58 -8.65
C ARG A 112 10.27 -12.07 -8.42
N ALA A 113 11.32 -12.81 -8.07
CA ALA A 113 11.26 -14.23 -7.81
C ALA A 113 10.76 -14.55 -6.39
N LEU A 114 11.02 -13.68 -5.41
CA LEU A 114 10.59 -13.85 -4.02
C LEU A 114 9.11 -13.52 -3.80
N MET A 115 8.52 -12.71 -4.67
CA MET A 115 7.18 -12.16 -4.48
C MET A 115 6.12 -13.00 -5.22
N ASP A 116 5.26 -13.70 -4.47
CA ASP A 116 4.19 -14.59 -4.99
C ASP A 116 2.89 -13.84 -5.36
N SER A 117 2.89 -12.49 -5.32
CA SER A 117 1.70 -11.67 -5.55
C SER A 117 1.61 -11.12 -6.99
N ALA A 118 0.38 -10.89 -7.46
CA ALA A 118 0.11 -10.38 -8.79
C ALA A 118 0.83 -9.03 -9.04
N SER A 119 1.56 -8.98 -10.15
CA SER A 119 2.47 -7.89 -10.58
C SER A 119 1.89 -6.46 -10.65
N HIS A 120 0.59 -6.28 -10.42
CA HIS A 120 -0.11 -5.00 -10.59
C HIS A 120 -0.17 -4.13 -9.32
N VAL A 121 0.23 -4.64 -8.14
CA VAL A 121 0.13 -3.90 -6.86
C VAL A 121 1.48 -3.32 -6.37
N GLN A 122 2.60 -3.68 -7.00
CA GLN A 122 3.89 -3.68 -6.29
C GLN A 122 4.84 -2.48 -6.43
N GLY A 123 4.61 -1.52 -7.34
CA GLY A 123 5.50 -0.35 -7.47
C GLY A 123 7.00 -0.68 -7.62
N SER A 124 7.88 0.33 -7.52
CA SER A 124 9.34 0.19 -7.67
C SER A 124 10.04 0.42 -6.33
N LEU A 125 9.85 -0.48 -5.37
CA LEU A 125 10.46 -0.35 -4.05
C LEU A 125 11.66 -1.30 -3.87
N PRO A 126 12.73 -0.88 -3.18
CA PRO A 126 13.80 -1.79 -2.77
C PRO A 126 13.28 -2.94 -1.91
N LEU A 127 13.91 -4.12 -2.00
CA LEU A 127 13.47 -5.35 -1.31
C LEU A 127 13.24 -5.14 0.20
N GLU A 128 14.16 -4.44 0.86
CA GLU A 128 14.07 -4.14 2.29
C GLU A 128 12.84 -3.26 2.63
N VAL A 129 12.51 -2.33 1.74
CA VAL A 129 11.35 -1.45 1.91
C VAL A 129 10.05 -2.19 1.60
N ALA A 130 10.08 -3.18 0.70
CA ALA A 130 8.95 -4.05 0.43
C ALA A 130 8.70 -5.05 1.58
N ARG A 131 9.75 -5.68 2.13
CA ARG A 131 9.65 -6.54 3.30
C ARG A 131 9.08 -5.78 4.50
N ARG A 132 9.62 -4.60 4.80
CA ARG A 132 9.04 -3.72 5.84
C ARG A 132 7.60 -3.33 5.58
N ARG A 133 7.14 -3.31 4.32
CA ARG A 133 5.72 -3.08 3.98
C ARG A 133 4.86 -4.33 4.14
N GLU A 134 5.40 -5.51 3.90
CA GLU A 134 4.72 -6.79 4.15
C GLU A 134 4.58 -7.06 5.65
N ASP A 135 5.61 -6.71 6.43
CA ASP A 135 5.62 -6.85 7.89
C ASP A 135 4.86 -5.72 8.61
N ALA A 136 4.59 -4.60 7.92
CA ALA A 136 3.84 -3.49 8.50
C ALA A 136 2.34 -3.82 8.55
N PRO A 137 1.65 -3.46 9.64
CA PRO A 137 0.20 -3.64 9.71
C PRO A 137 -0.52 -2.94 8.56
N LYS A 138 -1.33 -3.70 7.81
CA LYS A 138 -2.14 -3.22 6.69
C LYS A 138 -3.30 -2.42 7.24
N LYS A 139 -3.57 -1.25 6.66
CA LYS A 139 -4.65 -0.37 7.08
C LYS A 139 -5.92 -0.63 6.26
N LEU A 140 -7.01 -1.03 6.92
CA LEU A 140 -8.28 -1.43 6.30
C LEU A 140 -9.43 -0.53 6.73
N GLY A 141 -10.11 0.11 5.77
CA GLY A 141 -11.15 1.11 6.03
C GLY A 141 -10.60 2.55 6.06
N PRO A 142 -11.22 3.49 6.83
CA PRO A 142 -12.32 3.28 7.76
C PRO A 142 -13.65 3.19 7.02
N SER A 143 -14.76 2.87 7.69
CA SER A 143 -16.08 2.76 7.06
C SER A 143 -16.41 4.00 6.20
N GLY A 144 -16.55 3.83 4.88
CA GLY A 144 -16.80 4.93 3.92
C GLY A 144 -18.13 5.67 4.12
N TYR A 145 -18.97 5.18 5.04
CA TYR A 145 -20.30 5.71 5.36
C TYR A 145 -20.33 6.58 6.64
N GLY A 146 -19.22 6.71 7.36
CA GLY A 146 -19.14 7.37 8.68
C GLY A 146 -19.08 8.90 8.68
N GLY A 147 -19.24 9.56 7.52
CA GLY A 147 -19.09 11.01 7.37
C GLY A 147 -17.67 11.55 7.57
N ILE A 148 -17.42 12.80 7.19
CA ILE A 148 -16.10 13.46 7.27
C ILE A 148 -15.95 14.24 8.61
N GLN A 149 -16.98 14.22 9.46
CA GLN A 149 -17.04 14.97 10.71
C GLN A 149 -16.13 14.37 11.79
N GLY A 150 -15.87 15.14 12.85
CA GLY A 150 -15.04 14.75 13.98
C GLY A 150 -13.52 14.80 13.71
N THR A 151 -12.76 14.44 14.73
CA THR A 151 -11.29 14.41 14.73
C THR A 151 -10.80 13.03 14.27
N ALA A 152 -9.87 13.01 13.33
CA ALA A 152 -9.21 11.77 12.92
C ALA A 152 -8.23 11.30 13.99
N LYS A 153 -8.23 9.99 14.26
CA LYS A 153 -7.24 9.32 15.10
C LYS A 153 -6.62 8.16 14.36
N GLU A 154 -5.33 8.09 14.54
CA GLU A 154 -4.43 7.06 14.04
C GLU A 154 -3.60 6.60 15.24
N ILE A 155 -3.09 5.38 15.17
CA ILE A 155 -2.12 4.89 16.15
C ILE A 155 -0.79 5.64 16.00
N ASN A 156 -0.02 5.70 17.09
CA ASN A 156 1.31 6.29 17.07
C ASN A 156 2.24 5.51 16.12
N SER A 157 2.79 6.18 15.10
CA SER A 157 3.74 5.60 14.14
C SER A 157 4.98 4.96 14.78
N ASN A 158 5.33 5.35 16.02
CA ASN A 158 6.46 4.78 16.75
C ASN A 158 6.11 3.46 17.49
N SER A 159 4.83 3.17 17.68
CA SER A 159 4.34 2.00 18.43
C SER A 159 3.57 1.06 17.50
N VAL A 160 4.33 0.34 16.67
CA VAL A 160 3.77 -0.58 15.66
C VAL A 160 3.00 -1.71 16.36
N PRO A 161 1.68 -1.85 16.14
CA PRO A 161 0.85 -2.82 16.84
C PRO A 161 1.15 -4.24 16.36
N LYS A 162 1.27 -5.16 17.32
CA LYS A 162 1.58 -6.57 17.07
C LYS A 162 0.43 -7.49 17.49
N THR A 163 -0.12 -7.33 18.69
CA THR A 163 -1.24 -8.16 19.17
C THR A 163 -2.25 -7.34 19.97
N LEU A 164 -3.54 -7.58 19.75
CA LEU A 164 -4.61 -6.90 20.47
C LEU A 164 -4.94 -7.65 21.77
N LYS A 165 -5.01 -6.94 22.90
CA LYS A 165 -5.27 -7.50 24.23
C LYS A 165 -6.73 -7.33 24.64
N SER A 166 -7.28 -6.14 24.45
CA SER A 166 -8.65 -5.85 24.86
C SER A 166 -9.25 -4.68 24.11
N VAL A 167 -10.59 -4.68 23.99
CA VAL A 167 -11.38 -3.59 23.40
C VAL A 167 -12.51 -3.23 24.35
N SER A 168 -12.67 -1.95 24.65
CA SER A 168 -13.77 -1.43 25.46
C SER A 168 -14.64 -0.50 24.62
N ILE A 169 -15.95 -0.71 24.65
CA ILE A 169 -16.91 0.00 23.79
C ILE A 169 -18.01 0.59 24.65
N TRP A 170 -18.16 1.92 24.61
CA TRP A 170 -19.24 2.62 25.28
C TRP A 170 -20.39 2.84 24.30
N SER A 171 -21.59 2.51 24.74
CA SER A 171 -22.82 2.78 24.00
C SER A 171 -23.98 2.94 24.98
N LYS A 172 -24.92 3.84 24.68
CA LYS A 172 -26.22 3.90 25.38
C LYS A 172 -27.26 3.06 24.63
N GLY A 173 -28.03 2.25 25.37
CA GLY A 173 -29.16 1.49 24.82
C GLY A 173 -30.33 2.39 24.41
N GLY A 174 -31.20 1.89 23.52
CA GLY A 174 -32.41 2.58 23.03
C GLY A 174 -32.41 2.87 21.53
N ASN A 175 -33.50 3.45 21.02
CA ASN A 175 -33.75 3.67 19.58
C ASN A 175 -32.75 4.62 18.88
N THR A 176 -31.87 5.28 19.63
CA THR A 176 -30.82 6.16 19.11
C THR A 176 -29.41 5.56 19.25
N GLY A 177 -29.31 4.26 19.54
CA GLY A 177 -28.05 3.57 19.85
C GLY A 177 -26.91 3.95 18.91
N ARG A 178 -25.94 4.66 19.46
CA ARG A 178 -24.69 5.07 18.83
C ARG A 178 -23.55 4.49 19.66
N ILE A 179 -22.42 4.27 19.01
CA ILE A 179 -21.18 4.03 19.73
C ILE A 179 -20.67 5.37 20.24
N ASN A 180 -20.65 5.53 21.56
CA ASN A 180 -20.20 6.74 22.23
C ASN A 180 -18.68 6.83 22.21
N ALA A 181 -17.98 5.74 22.52
CA ALA A 181 -16.53 5.67 22.45
C ALA A 181 -16.00 4.25 22.25
N ILE A 182 -14.75 4.19 21.83
CA ILE A 182 -13.93 2.98 21.81
C ILE A 182 -12.58 3.27 22.48
N SER A 183 -12.08 2.34 23.27
CA SER A 183 -10.68 2.28 23.70
C SER A 183 -10.18 0.87 23.50
N PHE A 184 -8.88 0.69 23.35
CA PHE A 184 -8.29 -0.63 23.23
C PHE A 184 -6.88 -0.66 23.78
N THR A 185 -6.39 -1.86 24.03
CA THR A 185 -5.03 -2.11 24.50
C THR A 185 -4.39 -3.15 23.61
N TYR A 186 -3.16 -2.90 23.20
CA TYR A 186 -2.39 -3.77 22.34
C TYR A 186 -0.95 -3.85 22.82
N TYR A 187 -0.25 -4.91 22.45
CA TYR A 187 1.20 -4.99 22.56
C TYR A 187 1.84 -4.54 21.25
N ASP A 188 2.81 -3.65 21.34
CA ASP A 188 3.58 -3.23 20.18
C ASP A 188 4.66 -4.25 19.79
N LYS A 189 5.45 -3.93 18.76
CA LYS A 189 6.57 -4.77 18.28
C LYS A 189 7.62 -5.09 19.36
N ASP A 190 7.75 -4.22 20.37
CA ASP A 190 8.69 -4.37 21.48
C ASP A 190 8.01 -5.07 22.70
N ASN A 191 6.78 -5.55 22.51
CA ASN A 191 5.89 -6.15 23.51
C ASN A 191 5.56 -5.19 24.67
N ILE A 192 5.60 -3.88 24.42
CA ILE A 192 5.17 -2.86 25.37
C ILE A 192 3.65 -2.73 25.23
N GLU A 193 2.96 -2.72 26.38
CA GLU A 193 1.52 -2.52 26.44
C GLU A 193 1.19 -1.05 26.17
N VAL A 194 0.36 -0.81 25.16
CA VAL A 194 -0.08 0.52 24.74
C VAL A 194 -1.59 0.60 24.85
N ASN A 195 -2.08 1.65 25.53
CA ASN A 195 -3.51 1.94 25.66
C ASN A 195 -3.89 3.12 24.76
N GLU A 196 -4.91 2.93 23.94
CA GLU A 196 -5.43 3.94 23.01
C GLU A 196 -6.90 4.26 23.33
N GLY A 197 -7.23 5.55 23.27
CA GLY A 197 -8.56 6.08 23.57
C GLY A 197 -8.77 6.48 25.04
N PRO A 198 -10.02 6.66 25.48
CA PRO A 198 -11.25 6.50 24.70
C PRO A 198 -11.40 7.56 23.59
N TRP A 199 -11.82 7.13 22.41
CA TRP A 199 -12.18 8.01 21.29
C TRP A 199 -13.67 8.26 21.29
N GLY A 200 -14.09 9.32 21.96
CA GLY A 200 -15.48 9.71 22.10
C GLY A 200 -15.83 10.08 23.53
N THR A 201 -17.10 9.93 23.90
CA THR A 201 -17.55 10.09 25.29
C THR A 201 -17.65 8.74 25.99
N THR A 202 -17.28 8.66 27.25
CA THR A 202 -17.47 7.45 28.09
C THR A 202 -18.88 7.35 28.66
N ASP A 203 -19.85 7.85 27.89
CA ASP A 203 -21.26 7.89 28.25
C ASP A 203 -21.90 6.50 28.06
N GLY A 204 -22.45 5.95 29.14
CA GLY A 204 -23.00 4.58 29.17
C GLY A 204 -22.05 3.58 29.83
N THR A 205 -22.42 2.30 29.81
CA THR A 205 -21.61 1.23 30.41
C THR A 205 -20.70 0.62 29.34
N PRO A 206 -19.39 0.47 29.59
CA PRO A 206 -18.50 -0.16 28.64
C PRO A 206 -18.75 -1.66 28.55
N ASN A 207 -18.87 -2.16 27.31
CA ASN A 207 -18.69 -3.58 27.02
C ASN A 207 -17.21 -3.84 26.77
N VAL A 208 -16.61 -4.71 27.59
CA VAL A 208 -15.18 -5.04 27.51
C VAL A 208 -15.03 -6.43 26.89
N ILE A 209 -14.24 -6.50 25.83
CA ILE A 209 -13.84 -7.74 25.16
C ILE A 209 -12.38 -7.99 25.53
N SER A 210 -12.12 -9.06 26.27
CA SER A 210 -10.77 -9.52 26.59
C SER A 210 -10.39 -10.64 25.63
N ILE A 211 -9.26 -10.49 24.95
CA ILE A 211 -8.77 -11.45 23.98
C ILE A 211 -7.76 -12.35 24.68
N GLY A 212 -8.03 -13.67 24.68
CA GLY A 212 -7.14 -14.66 25.25
C GLY A 212 -5.78 -14.72 24.54
N HIS A 213 -4.77 -15.27 25.20
CA HIS A 213 -3.43 -15.44 24.62
C HIS A 213 -3.40 -16.31 23.34
N ASP A 214 -4.40 -17.18 23.17
CA ASP A 214 -4.60 -18.08 22.04
C ASP A 214 -5.76 -17.63 21.11
N GLU A 215 -6.20 -16.38 21.26
CA GLU A 215 -7.34 -15.83 20.56
C GLU A 215 -6.93 -14.56 19.82
N TYR A 216 -7.55 -14.32 18.67
CA TYR A 216 -7.33 -13.11 17.89
C TYR A 216 -8.60 -12.71 17.15
N LEU A 217 -8.74 -11.43 16.82
CA LEU A 217 -9.85 -10.93 16.03
C LEU A 217 -9.63 -11.20 14.55
N THR A 218 -10.63 -11.82 13.91
CA THR A 218 -10.61 -12.16 12.48
C THR A 218 -11.55 -11.26 11.68
N LYS A 219 -12.57 -10.69 12.33
CA LYS A 219 -13.60 -9.92 11.65
C LYS A 219 -14.13 -8.78 12.51
N LEU A 220 -14.40 -7.66 11.84
CA LEU A 220 -15.12 -6.52 12.38
C LEU A 220 -16.29 -6.17 11.44
N CYS A 221 -17.51 -6.27 11.95
CA CYS A 221 -18.71 -5.79 11.28
C CYS A 221 -19.15 -4.47 11.92
N VAL A 222 -19.31 -3.45 11.08
CA VAL A 222 -19.66 -2.08 11.47
C VAL A 222 -20.98 -1.72 10.82
N THR A 223 -21.94 -1.21 11.59
CA THR A 223 -23.12 -0.55 11.02
C THR A 223 -23.08 0.95 11.27
N THR A 224 -23.61 1.70 10.33
CA THR A 224 -23.67 3.15 10.39
C THR A 224 -25.06 3.67 10.04
N ALA A 225 -25.49 4.70 10.76
CA ALA A 225 -26.69 5.48 10.46
C ALA A 225 -26.44 6.95 10.79
N ASN A 226 -26.99 7.86 9.98
CA ASN A 226 -26.85 9.31 10.17
C ASN A 226 -25.38 9.78 10.36
N ASN A 227 -24.44 9.17 9.62
CA ASN A 227 -23.00 9.45 9.69
C ASN A 227 -22.38 9.21 11.08
N CYS A 228 -22.89 8.22 11.81
CA CYS A 228 -22.29 7.71 13.04
C CYS A 228 -22.21 6.19 13.01
N VAL A 229 -21.23 5.62 13.70
CA VAL A 229 -21.21 4.19 13.99
C VAL A 229 -22.31 3.88 15.00
N THR A 230 -23.21 2.98 14.62
CA THR A 230 -24.34 2.57 15.45
C THR A 230 -24.11 1.23 16.11
N SER A 231 -23.38 0.33 15.45
CA SER A 231 -23.05 -0.96 16.03
C SER A 231 -21.73 -1.53 15.58
N LEU A 232 -21.13 -2.32 16.47
CA LEU A 232 -19.90 -3.06 16.24
C LEU A 232 -20.10 -4.51 16.66
N THR A 233 -19.73 -5.43 15.78
CA THR A 233 -19.68 -6.87 16.08
C THR A 233 -18.31 -7.39 15.72
N PHE A 234 -17.70 -8.15 16.63
CA PHE A 234 -16.38 -8.73 16.45
C PHE A 234 -16.48 -10.25 16.42
N ASN A 235 -15.75 -10.87 15.50
CA ASN A 235 -15.54 -12.31 15.52
C ASN A 235 -14.08 -12.57 15.86
N THR A 236 -13.85 -13.63 16.63
CA THR A 236 -12.52 -14.10 16.96
C THR A 236 -12.19 -15.37 16.19
N SER A 237 -10.98 -15.89 16.37
CA SER A 237 -10.59 -17.23 15.93
C SER A 237 -11.37 -18.34 16.64
N LYS A 238 -12.00 -18.03 17.77
CA LYS A 238 -12.89 -18.91 18.50
C LYS A 238 -14.34 -18.70 18.01
N PRO A 239 -15.25 -19.67 18.19
CA PRO A 239 -16.64 -19.55 17.75
C PRO A 239 -17.46 -18.45 18.45
N ALA A 240 -16.86 -17.68 19.36
CA ALA A 240 -17.51 -16.60 20.06
C ALA A 240 -17.69 -15.37 19.15
N VAL A 241 -18.89 -14.80 19.16
CA VAL A 241 -19.21 -13.52 18.52
C VAL A 241 -19.45 -12.49 19.61
N HIS A 242 -18.73 -11.38 19.57
CA HIS A 242 -18.89 -10.27 20.51
C HIS A 242 -19.71 -9.16 19.86
N GLY A 243 -20.99 -9.06 20.23
CA GLY A 243 -21.87 -7.99 19.81
C GLY A 243 -23.22 -8.51 19.30
N PRO A 244 -24.00 -7.65 18.62
CA PRO A 244 -23.67 -6.25 18.30
C PRO A 244 -23.67 -5.36 19.54
N MET A 245 -22.58 -4.62 19.73
CA MET A 245 -22.53 -3.54 20.72
C MET A 245 -23.21 -2.31 20.12
N GLY A 246 -24.04 -1.59 20.89
CA GLY A 246 -24.80 -0.45 20.40
C GLY A 246 -26.22 -0.80 19.96
N LYS A 247 -26.66 -0.28 18.81
CA LYS A 247 -27.98 -0.56 18.24
C LYS A 247 -27.98 -1.89 17.47
N GLU A 248 -29.01 -2.70 17.64
CA GLU A 248 -29.23 -3.88 16.79
C GLU A 248 -29.30 -3.48 15.29
N PRO A 249 -28.48 -4.09 14.41
CA PRO A 249 -28.55 -3.88 12.97
C PRO A 249 -29.94 -4.17 12.40
N THR A 250 -30.45 -3.28 11.56
CA THR A 250 -31.69 -3.48 10.81
C THR A 250 -31.41 -3.53 9.31
N THR A 251 -32.32 -4.14 8.52
CA THR A 251 -32.15 -4.38 7.08
C THR A 251 -31.87 -3.12 6.24
N GLY A 252 -32.17 -1.93 6.76
CA GLY A 252 -31.89 -0.64 6.11
C GLY A 252 -30.58 0.05 6.54
N ASP A 253 -29.86 -0.47 7.53
CA ASP A 253 -28.63 0.14 8.03
C ASP A 253 -27.45 -0.10 7.05
N LYS A 254 -26.56 0.88 6.93
CA LYS A 254 -25.37 0.75 6.08
C LYS A 254 -24.30 -0.05 6.81
N ALA A 255 -24.04 -1.26 6.34
CA ALA A 255 -23.03 -2.15 6.89
C ALA A 255 -21.70 -2.07 6.13
N PHE A 256 -20.61 -2.22 6.86
CA PHE A 256 -19.25 -2.37 6.35
C PHE A 256 -18.56 -3.46 7.15
N THR A 257 -17.84 -4.35 6.46
CA THR A 257 -17.18 -5.49 7.09
C THR A 257 -15.70 -5.50 6.74
N ILE A 258 -14.86 -5.65 7.76
CA ILE A 258 -13.44 -5.96 7.63
C ILE A 258 -13.28 -7.43 7.98
N ASP A 259 -12.82 -8.23 7.02
CA ASP A 259 -12.49 -9.64 7.18
C ASP A 259 -11.03 -9.80 6.81
N VAL A 260 -10.22 -10.34 7.74
CA VAL A 260 -8.76 -10.35 7.60
C VAL A 260 -8.16 -11.74 7.48
N ASP A 261 -8.96 -12.80 7.40
CA ASP A 261 -8.44 -14.18 7.31
C ASP A 261 -7.39 -14.32 6.17
N PRO A 262 -6.17 -14.86 6.43
CA PRO A 262 -5.69 -15.49 7.66
C PRO A 262 -4.93 -14.56 8.63
N ASP A 263 -4.94 -13.24 8.43
CA ASP A 263 -4.32 -12.25 9.33
C ASP A 263 -5.17 -12.04 10.62
N SER A 264 -4.69 -11.17 11.51
CA SER A 264 -5.38 -10.75 12.73
C SER A 264 -5.56 -9.24 12.82
N ILE A 265 -6.65 -8.76 13.41
CA ILE A 265 -6.84 -7.33 13.73
C ILE A 265 -6.04 -6.98 14.99
N VAL A 266 -5.09 -6.06 14.87
CA VAL A 266 -4.13 -5.72 15.93
C VAL A 266 -4.32 -4.33 16.55
N ALA A 267 -5.01 -3.43 15.85
CA ALA A 267 -5.35 -2.10 16.33
C ALA A 267 -6.47 -1.48 15.48
N PHE A 268 -6.95 -0.31 15.88
CA PHE A 268 -7.97 0.45 15.15
C PHE A 268 -7.48 1.85 14.80
N PHE A 269 -8.18 2.49 13.88
CA PHE A 269 -8.09 3.92 13.60
C PHE A 269 -9.48 4.43 13.23
N GLY A 270 -9.71 5.74 13.23
CA GLY A 270 -11.04 6.22 12.95
C GLY A 270 -11.24 7.71 13.09
N ARG A 271 -12.50 8.10 13.26
CA ARG A 271 -12.92 9.47 13.51
C ARG A 271 -13.91 9.50 14.64
N TYR A 272 -13.82 10.51 15.49
CA TYR A 272 -14.72 10.66 16.63
C TYR A 272 -14.99 12.13 16.94
N ASP A 273 -16.14 12.38 17.56
CA ASP A 273 -16.42 13.62 18.28
C ASP A 273 -17.00 13.27 19.66
N HIS A 274 -18.26 13.59 19.94
CA HIS A 274 -18.96 13.04 21.09
C HIS A 274 -19.31 11.55 20.89
N TYR A 275 -19.32 11.09 19.64
CA TYR A 275 -19.58 9.72 19.22
C TYR A 275 -18.48 9.20 18.29
N LEU A 276 -18.40 7.88 18.13
CA LEU A 276 -17.59 7.28 17.09
C LEU A 276 -18.27 7.51 15.73
N ARG A 277 -17.56 8.20 14.83
CA ARG A 277 -18.06 8.59 13.51
C ARG A 277 -17.69 7.56 12.45
N ALA A 278 -16.45 7.11 12.46
CA ALA A 278 -15.94 6.10 11.55
C ALA A 278 -14.88 5.25 12.26
N ILE A 279 -14.75 4.00 11.85
CA ILE A 279 -13.73 3.09 12.35
C ILE A 279 -13.17 2.23 11.21
N GLY A 280 -11.88 1.97 11.29
CA GLY A 280 -11.13 1.00 10.49
C GLY A 280 -10.20 0.22 11.40
N ALA A 281 -9.54 -0.79 10.83
CA ALA A 281 -8.66 -1.69 11.56
C ALA A 281 -7.29 -1.77 10.90
N TYR A 282 -6.27 -2.05 11.72
CA TYR A 282 -4.98 -2.51 11.25
C TYR A 282 -4.93 -4.03 11.33
N SER A 283 -4.49 -4.68 10.25
CA SER A 283 -4.27 -6.12 10.22
C SER A 283 -2.80 -6.46 10.12
N ALA A 284 -2.36 -7.50 10.82
CA ALA A 284 -1.01 -8.04 10.70
C ALA A 284 -1.06 -9.58 10.69
N PRO A 285 -0.05 -10.24 10.11
CA PRO A 285 0.07 -11.70 10.22
C PRO A 285 -0.01 -12.16 11.68
N GLN A 286 -0.54 -13.35 11.90
CA GLN A 286 -0.63 -13.94 13.24
C GLN A 286 0.78 -14.03 13.86
N ALA A 287 0.91 -13.57 15.09
CA ALA A 287 2.17 -13.57 15.85
C ALA A 287 2.44 -14.90 16.56
#